data_AF-A0A194UUN7-F1
#
_entry.id   AF-A0A194UUN7-F1
#
_cell.length_a   1.000
_cell.length_b   1.000
_cell.length_c   1.000
_cell.angle_alpha   90.00
_cell.angle_beta   90.00
_cell.angle_gamma   90.00
#
_symmetry.space_group_name_H-M   'P 1'
#
loop_
_entity.id
_entity.type
_entity.pdbx_description
1 polymer ?
#
loop_
_entity_poly.entity_id
_entity_poly.type
_entity_poly.pdbx_seq_one_letter_code
_entity_poly.pdbx_strand_id
1 'polypeptide(L)'
;MPSITTVHESLPYRIAASPDPTKPTPLRAIDLSRYEAPDIADPSTAGREELEPALAQAYTAMSYLSARRQNLALLDSYGKNAWLVGNWHLEAELRSLEREVADARREIDLVTIRRQRVQEEVGGEIRGLDETWRRGVGRVLETEVAAEGVRREVLEVQRELAQRAQAEV
;
A
#
# COMPACT_ATOMS: atom_id res chain seq x y z
N MET A 1 1.90 -16.45 -6.31
CA MET A 1 2.04 -15.47 -5.21
C MET A 1 1.35 -16.07 -3.98
N PRO A 2 2.06 -16.60 -2.98
CA PRO A 2 1.42 -17.07 -1.76
C PRO A 2 1.20 -15.88 -0.82
N SER A 3 -0.04 -15.68 -0.39
CA SER A 3 -0.43 -14.67 0.58
C SER A 3 0.04 -15.10 1.98
N ILE A 4 0.88 -14.29 2.61
CA ILE A 4 1.26 -14.44 4.01
C ILE A 4 0.27 -13.63 4.84
N THR A 5 -0.78 -14.29 5.34
CA THR A 5 -1.56 -13.76 6.47
C THR A 5 -1.18 -14.59 7.69
N THR A 6 -0.09 -14.23 8.34
CA THR A 6 0.25 -14.76 9.67
C THR A 6 -0.64 -14.05 10.69
N VAL A 7 -1.68 -14.73 11.14
CA VAL A 7 -2.47 -14.31 12.30
C VAL A 7 -1.61 -14.56 13.55
N HIS A 8 -1.23 -13.49 14.25
CA HIS A 8 -0.36 -13.55 15.43
C HIS A 8 -1.06 -14.26 16.61
N GLU A 9 -0.38 -15.22 17.22
CA GLU A 9 -0.87 -16.20 18.22
C GLU A 9 -1.31 -15.59 19.56
N SER A 10 -1.17 -14.27 19.75
CA SER A 10 -1.47 -13.57 21.01
C SER A 10 -2.85 -12.91 21.07
N LEU A 11 -3.69 -13.06 20.05
CA LEU A 11 -5.07 -12.57 20.11
C LEU A 11 -5.97 -13.69 20.67
N PRO A 12 -6.62 -13.49 21.83
CA PRO A 12 -7.44 -14.53 22.45
C PRO A 12 -8.52 -14.98 21.46
N TYR A 13 -8.46 -16.27 21.13
CA TYR A 13 -9.35 -17.01 20.23
C TYR A 13 -10.79 -17.00 20.77
N ARG A 14 -11.51 -15.88 20.66
CA ARG A 14 -12.91 -15.71 21.10
C ARG A 14 -13.92 -15.85 19.97
N ILE A 15 -13.49 -16.32 18.79
CA ILE A 15 -14.35 -16.60 17.64
C ILE A 15 -15.21 -17.86 17.87
N ALA A 16 -14.83 -18.73 18.83
CA ALA A 16 -15.45 -20.05 19.02
C ALA A 16 -16.82 -20.07 19.76
N ALA A 17 -17.43 -18.92 20.09
CA ALA A 17 -18.70 -18.87 20.81
C ALA A 17 -19.87 -18.23 20.03
N SER A 18 -19.67 -17.80 18.77
CA SER A 18 -20.74 -17.28 17.92
C SER A 18 -21.27 -18.39 17.00
N PRO A 19 -22.60 -18.60 16.88
CA PRO A 19 -23.19 -19.52 15.91
C PRO A 19 -22.88 -19.19 14.44
N ASP A 20 -22.35 -17.98 14.18
CA ASP A 20 -21.94 -17.50 12.86
C ASP A 20 -20.47 -17.00 12.92
N PRO A 21 -19.52 -17.63 12.19
CA PRO A 21 -18.11 -17.23 12.18
C PRO A 21 -17.85 -15.90 11.45
N THR A 22 -18.85 -15.37 10.71
CA THR A 22 -18.74 -14.09 9.98
C THR A 22 -19.25 -12.90 10.79
N LYS A 23 -19.95 -13.14 11.90
CA LYS A 23 -20.49 -12.10 12.78
C LYS A 23 -20.25 -12.47 14.24
N PRO A 24 -19.23 -11.91 14.91
CA PRO A 24 -19.08 -12.10 16.34
C PRO A 24 -20.31 -11.52 17.05
N THR A 25 -20.86 -12.27 17.99
CA THR A 25 -21.98 -11.79 18.82
C THR A 25 -21.55 -10.51 19.54
N PRO A 26 -22.32 -9.41 19.48
CA PRO A 26 -21.91 -8.16 20.09
C PRO A 26 -21.74 -8.36 21.61
N LEU A 27 -20.52 -8.12 22.09
CA LEU A 27 -20.22 -8.21 23.52
C LEU A 27 -20.96 -7.10 24.26
N ARG A 28 -21.85 -7.47 25.19
CA ARG A 28 -22.26 -6.58 26.29
C ARG A 28 -21.14 -6.52 27.32
N ALA A 29 -20.05 -5.85 26.96
CA ALA A 29 -18.85 -5.78 27.80
C ALA A 29 -18.97 -4.76 28.94
N ILE A 30 -19.89 -3.80 28.83
CA ILE A 30 -20.08 -2.73 29.81
C ILE A 30 -21.51 -2.79 30.33
N ASP A 31 -21.63 -2.99 31.63
CA ASP A 31 -22.89 -2.91 32.35
C ASP A 31 -23.08 -1.49 32.88
N LEU A 32 -24.15 -0.83 32.42
CA LEU A 32 -24.49 0.54 32.81
C LEU A 32 -25.54 0.59 33.92
N SER A 33 -26.15 -0.54 34.29
CA SER A 33 -27.21 -0.60 35.30
C SER A 33 -26.78 0.01 36.63
N ARG A 34 -25.49 -0.12 37.00
CA ARG A 34 -24.89 0.50 38.20
C ARG A 34 -25.08 2.02 38.29
N TYR A 35 -25.24 2.72 37.17
CA TYR A 35 -25.39 4.18 37.11
C TYR A 35 -26.84 4.61 36.87
N GLU A 36 -27.75 3.65 36.68
CA GLU A 36 -29.17 3.91 36.56
C GLU A 36 -29.78 4.12 37.95
N ALA A 37 -30.88 4.86 38.01
CA ALA A 37 -31.61 5.06 39.26
C ALA A 37 -32.18 3.71 39.71
N PRO A 38 -32.15 3.40 41.02
CA PRO A 38 -32.75 2.17 41.53
C PRO A 38 -34.25 2.16 41.27
N ASP A 39 -34.75 1.06 40.71
CA ASP A 39 -36.18 0.86 40.46
C ASP A 39 -36.82 0.20 41.69
N ILE A 40 -37.37 1.03 42.58
CA ILE A 40 -38.16 0.58 43.74
C ILE A 40 -39.59 1.09 43.55
N ALA A 41 -40.54 0.16 43.45
CA ALA A 41 -41.95 0.50 43.20
C ALA A 41 -42.58 1.36 44.31
N ASP A 42 -42.30 1.04 45.58
CA ASP A 42 -42.65 1.89 46.74
C ASP A 42 -41.61 1.70 47.87
N PRO A 43 -40.76 2.69 48.14
CA PRO A 43 -39.74 2.60 49.19
C PRO A 43 -40.33 2.56 50.60
N SER A 44 -41.62 2.88 50.79
CA SER A 44 -42.29 2.81 52.09
C SER A 44 -42.72 1.39 52.49
N THR A 45 -42.83 0.49 51.51
CA THR A 45 -43.19 -0.93 51.73
C THR A 45 -42.01 -1.90 51.52
N ALA A 46 -40.89 -1.40 51.01
CA ALA A 46 -39.72 -2.20 50.67
C ALA A 46 -38.99 -2.73 51.91
N GLY A 47 -38.56 -3.99 51.83
CA GLY A 47 -37.76 -4.63 52.88
C GLY A 47 -36.30 -4.20 52.87
N ARG A 48 -35.57 -4.51 53.94
CA ARG A 48 -34.13 -4.21 54.06
C ARG A 48 -33.30 -4.76 52.90
N GLU A 49 -33.62 -5.97 52.44
CA GLU A 49 -32.90 -6.66 51.36
C GLU A 49 -33.03 -5.95 50.00
N GLU A 50 -34.10 -5.18 49.79
CA GLU A 50 -34.32 -4.39 48.57
C GLU A 50 -33.74 -2.97 48.71
N LEU A 51 -33.80 -2.39 49.92
CA LEU A 51 -33.35 -1.03 50.19
C LEU A 51 -31.83 -0.88 50.25
N GLU A 52 -31.09 -1.83 50.82
CA GLU A 52 -29.62 -1.76 50.90
C GLU A 52 -28.92 -1.67 49.52
N PRO A 53 -29.20 -2.54 48.53
CA PRO A 53 -28.57 -2.44 47.22
C PRO A 53 -29.01 -1.19 46.46
N ALA A 54 -30.27 -0.78 46.58
CA ALA A 54 -30.78 0.45 45.97
C ALA A 54 -30.10 1.70 46.54
N LEU A 55 -29.89 1.76 47.85
CA LEU A 55 -29.17 2.86 48.50
C LEU A 55 -27.71 2.91 48.04
N ALA A 56 -27.03 1.76 47.96
CA ALA A 56 -25.66 1.68 47.46
C ALA A 56 -25.54 2.16 46.00
N GLN A 57 -26.49 1.79 45.15
CA GLN A 57 -26.59 2.26 43.77
C GLN A 57 -26.84 3.77 43.70
N ALA A 58 -27.78 4.30 44.50
CA ALA A 58 -28.07 5.73 44.57
C ALA A 58 -26.85 6.56 45.01
N TYR A 59 -26.11 6.11 46.02
CA TYR A 59 -24.86 6.77 46.45
C TYR A 59 -23.78 6.73 45.36
N THR A 60 -23.69 5.62 44.62
CA THR A 60 -22.76 5.48 43.50
C THR A 60 -23.10 6.46 42.39
N ALA A 61 -24.37 6.52 41.99
CA ALA A 61 -24.87 7.46 40.99
C ALA A 61 -24.66 8.93 41.41
N MET A 62 -24.98 9.26 42.66
CA MET A 62 -24.79 10.61 43.21
C MET A 62 -23.31 11.03 43.17
N SER A 63 -22.41 10.14 43.60
CA SER A 63 -20.97 10.41 43.60
C SER A 63 -20.44 10.64 42.18
N TYR A 64 -20.86 9.82 41.22
CA TYR A 64 -20.52 9.99 39.81
C TYR A 64 -21.04 11.31 39.23
N LEU A 65 -22.29 11.66 39.48
CA LEU A 65 -22.89 12.91 39.00
C LEU A 65 -22.20 14.14 39.61
N SER A 66 -21.81 14.07 40.88
CA SER A 66 -21.04 15.13 41.53
C SER A 66 -19.68 15.34 40.85
N ALA A 67 -18.92 14.25 40.61
CA ALA A 67 -17.65 14.30 39.90
C ALA A 67 -17.83 14.78 38.44
N ARG A 68 -18.87 14.31 37.75
CA ARG A 68 -19.19 14.74 36.38
C ARG A 68 -19.48 16.24 36.32
N ARG A 69 -20.21 16.79 37.28
CA ARG A 69 -20.48 18.23 37.35
C ARG A 69 -19.19 19.04 37.49
N GLN A 70 -18.26 18.57 38.34
CA GLN A 70 -16.94 19.20 38.48
C GLN A 70 -16.14 19.13 37.16
N ASN A 71 -16.11 17.96 36.51
CA ASN A 71 -15.44 17.80 35.22
C ASN A 71 -16.04 18.67 34.12
N LEU A 72 -17.38 18.80 34.07
CA LEU A 72 -18.05 19.68 33.12
C LEU A 72 -17.75 21.15 33.39
N ALA A 73 -17.65 21.57 34.65
CA ALA A 73 -17.24 22.93 34.98
C ALA A 73 -15.81 23.25 34.53
N LEU A 74 -14.89 22.28 34.67
CA LEU A 74 -13.53 22.40 34.13
C LEU A 74 -13.53 22.43 32.60
N LEU A 75 -14.34 21.60 31.95
CA LEU A 75 -14.46 21.57 30.50
C LEU A 75 -15.06 22.87 29.95
N ASP A 76 -16.06 23.44 30.63
CA ASP A 76 -16.63 24.73 30.25
C ASP A 76 -15.61 25.86 30.39
N SER A 77 -14.81 25.83 31.46
CA SER A 77 -13.78 26.84 31.73
C SER A 77 -12.57 26.76 30.79
N TYR A 78 -12.10 25.55 30.47
CA TYR A 78 -10.80 25.35 29.80
C TYR A 78 -10.88 24.57 28.49
N GLY A 79 -11.99 23.90 28.20
CA GLY A 79 -12.12 22.97 27.10
C GLY A 79 -11.89 23.60 25.74
N LYS A 80 -12.44 24.80 25.51
CA LYS A 80 -12.21 25.54 24.25
C LYS A 80 -10.73 25.84 24.02
N ASN A 81 -10.02 26.31 25.04
CA ASN A 81 -8.61 26.65 24.94
C ASN A 81 -7.75 25.39 24.74
N ALA A 82 -8.02 24.33 25.50
CA ALA A 82 -7.35 23.04 25.34
C ALA A 82 -7.55 22.47 23.93
N TRP A 83 -8.77 22.56 23.39
CA TRP A 83 -9.08 22.13 22.03
C TRP A 83 -8.32 22.94 20.98
N LEU A 84 -8.27 24.27 21.11
CA LEU A 84 -7.53 25.12 20.17
C LEU A 84 -6.02 24.84 20.17
N VAL A 85 -5.42 24.63 21.34
CA VAL A 85 -4.00 24.24 21.45
C VAL A 85 -3.76 22.87 20.83
N GLY A 86 -4.65 21.91 21.08
CA GLY A 86 -4.60 20.59 20.44
C GLY A 86 -4.68 20.69 18.91
N ASN A 87 -5.60 21.52 18.39
CA ASN A 87 -5.70 21.74 16.95
C ASN A 87 -4.43 22.40 16.38
N TRP A 88 -3.88 23.42 17.04
CA TRP A 88 -2.64 24.04 16.61
C TRP A 88 -1.47 23.03 16.53
N HIS A 89 -1.39 22.09 17.47
CA HIS A 89 -0.39 21.03 17.43
C HIS A 89 -0.61 20.08 16.25
N LEU A 90 -1.84 19.62 16.03
CA LEU A 90 -2.19 18.77 14.89
C LEU A 90 -1.91 19.45 13.54
N GLU A 91 -2.20 20.74 13.42
CA GLU A 91 -1.86 21.49 12.21
C GLU A 91 -0.34 21.59 11.99
N ALA A 92 0.45 21.70 13.07
CA ALA A 92 1.90 21.72 12.97
C ALA A 92 2.46 20.35 12.52
N GLU A 93 1.93 19.26 13.06
CA GLU A 93 2.25 17.90 12.64
C GLU A 93 1.87 17.67 11.17
N LEU A 94 0.66 18.07 10.77
CA LEU A 94 0.19 17.98 9.39
C LEU A 94 1.14 18.70 8.43
N ARG A 95 1.50 19.95 8.74
CA ARG A 95 2.46 20.73 7.92
C ARG A 95 3.85 20.09 7.88
N SER A 96 4.27 19.37 8.92
CA SER A 96 5.53 18.60 8.87
C SER A 96 5.44 17.45 7.89
N LEU A 97 4.39 16.63 8.01
CA LEU A 97 4.16 15.47 7.15
C LEU A 97 3.98 15.87 5.68
N GLU A 98 3.26 16.96 5.41
CA GLU A 98 3.09 17.49 4.05
C GLU A 98 4.44 17.90 3.43
N ARG A 99 5.34 18.50 4.22
CA ARG A 99 6.70 18.84 3.77
C ARG A 99 7.52 17.59 3.50
N GLU A 100 7.49 16.61 4.40
CA GLU A 100 8.20 15.34 4.19
C GLU A 100 7.74 14.62 2.92
N VAL A 101 6.44 14.61 2.64
CA VAL A 101 5.89 14.03 1.40
C VAL A 101 6.34 14.83 0.18
N ALA A 102 6.33 16.17 0.23
CA ALA A 102 6.80 17.00 -0.87
C ALA A 102 8.29 16.78 -1.15
N ASP A 103 9.10 16.65 -0.10
CA ASP A 103 10.54 16.40 -0.20
C ASP A 103 10.83 15.03 -0.81
N ALA A 104 10.17 13.98 -0.32
CA ALA A 104 10.29 12.64 -0.87
C ALA A 104 9.89 12.58 -2.36
N ARG A 105 8.84 13.29 -2.76
CA ARG A 105 8.44 13.39 -4.18
C ARG A 105 9.51 14.07 -5.03
N ARG A 106 10.10 15.17 -4.54
CA ARG A 106 11.20 15.85 -5.24
C ARG A 106 12.41 14.92 -5.41
N GLU A 107 12.75 14.14 -4.40
CA GLU A 107 13.84 13.16 -4.48
C GLU A 107 13.56 12.07 -5.52
N ILE A 108 12.32 11.55 -5.56
CA ILE A 108 11.88 10.58 -6.57
C ILE A 108 12.01 11.16 -7.98
N ASP A 109 11.57 12.40 -8.18
CA ASP A 109 11.64 13.07 -9.49
C ASP A 109 13.11 13.25 -9.94
N LEU A 110 14.00 13.66 -9.03
CA LEU A 110 15.43 13.80 -9.33
C LEU A 110 16.06 12.46 -9.73
N VAL A 111 15.73 11.38 -9.02
CA VAL A 111 16.19 10.03 -9.37
C VAL A 111 15.64 9.59 -10.72
N THR A 112 14.37 9.90 -11.01
CA THR A 112 13.69 9.53 -12.25
C THR A 112 14.32 10.25 -13.44
N ILE A 113 14.52 11.56 -13.35
CA ILE A 113 15.20 12.36 -14.39
C ILE A 113 16.61 11.84 -14.63
N ARG A 114 17.36 11.53 -13.56
CA ARG A 114 18.71 10.95 -13.68
C ARG A 114 18.68 9.61 -14.41
N ARG A 115 17.76 8.71 -14.04
CA ARG A 115 17.59 7.40 -14.69
C ARG A 115 17.25 7.56 -16.17
N GLN A 116 16.31 8.44 -16.49
CA GLN A 116 15.90 8.71 -17.85
C GLN A 116 17.09 9.20 -18.69
N ARG A 117 17.86 10.18 -18.19
CA ARG A 117 19.04 10.69 -18.91
C ARG A 117 20.05 9.61 -19.23
N VAL A 118 20.39 8.75 -18.25
CA VAL A 118 21.33 7.63 -18.45
C VAL A 118 20.78 6.63 -19.47
N GLN A 119 19.49 6.32 -19.41
CA GLN A 119 18.85 5.41 -20.36
C GLN A 119 18.81 5.98 -21.79
N GLU A 120 18.56 7.28 -21.95
CA GLU A 120 18.56 7.94 -23.25
C GLU A 120 19.95 7.97 -23.88
N GLU A 121 20.99 8.22 -23.08
CA GLU A 121 22.39 8.18 -23.51
C GLU A 121 22.79 6.78 -24.01
N VAL A 122 22.58 5.75 -23.18
CA VAL A 122 22.86 4.35 -23.56
C VAL A 122 21.99 3.90 -24.73
N GLY A 123 20.73 4.35 -24.79
CA GLY A 123 19.81 4.02 -25.89
C GLY A 123 20.31 4.53 -27.25
N GLY A 124 21.02 5.67 -27.27
CA GLY A 124 21.68 6.17 -28.48
C GLY A 124 22.78 5.25 -28.97
N GLU A 125 23.64 4.79 -28.06
CA GLU A 125 24.73 3.85 -28.37
C GLU A 125 24.19 2.51 -28.87
N ILE A 126 23.19 1.94 -28.19
CA ILE A 126 22.56 0.68 -28.59
C ILE A 126 21.98 0.76 -30.01
N ARG A 127 21.31 1.87 -30.36
CA ARG A 127 20.78 2.06 -31.72
C ARG A 127 21.90 2.13 -32.76
N GLY A 128 22.99 2.85 -32.47
CA GLY A 128 24.14 2.93 -33.37
C GLY A 128 24.84 1.58 -33.58
N LEU A 129 24.95 0.77 -32.52
CA LEU A 129 25.45 -0.60 -32.60
C LEU A 129 24.52 -1.50 -33.41
N ASP A 130 23.21 -1.43 -33.22
CA ASP A 130 22.22 -2.21 -33.99
C ASP A 130 22.28 -1.86 -35.48
N GLU A 131 22.32 -0.58 -35.84
CA GLU A 131 22.43 -0.14 -37.23
C GLU A 131 23.75 -0.58 -37.87
N THR A 132 24.85 -0.50 -37.12
CA THR A 132 26.17 -0.91 -37.61
C THR A 132 26.25 -2.42 -37.79
N TRP A 133 25.68 -3.17 -36.86
CA TRP A 133 25.55 -4.63 -36.96
C TRP A 133 24.70 -5.03 -38.17
N ARG A 134 23.51 -4.43 -38.34
CA ARG A 134 22.63 -4.65 -39.51
C ARG A 134 23.33 -4.37 -40.83
N ARG A 135 24.02 -3.22 -40.94
CA ARG A 135 24.81 -2.87 -42.13
C ARG A 135 25.95 -3.87 -42.35
N GLY A 136 26.64 -4.28 -41.29
CA GLY A 136 27.73 -5.26 -41.35
C GLY A 136 27.24 -6.61 -41.90
N VAL A 137 26.15 -7.15 -41.35
CA VAL A 137 25.53 -8.39 -41.82
C VAL A 137 25.03 -8.26 -43.26
N GLY A 138 24.40 -7.14 -43.61
CA GLY A 138 23.94 -6.86 -44.98
C GLY A 138 25.07 -6.91 -45.99
N ARG A 139 26.20 -6.23 -45.71
CA ARG A 139 27.38 -6.27 -46.59
C ARG A 139 27.96 -7.67 -46.75
N VAL A 140 28.02 -8.46 -45.68
CA VAL A 140 28.53 -9.84 -45.76
C VAL A 140 27.64 -10.67 -46.69
N LEU A 141 26.32 -10.56 -46.54
CA LEU A 141 25.37 -11.23 -47.44
C LEU A 141 25.51 -10.78 -48.89
N GLU A 142 25.63 -9.47 -49.13
CA GLU A 142 25.86 -8.92 -50.48
C GLU A 142 27.15 -9.47 -51.10
N THR A 143 28.24 -9.54 -50.33
CA THR A 143 29.51 -10.09 -50.81
C THR A 143 29.45 -11.59 -51.10
N GLU A 144 28.75 -12.37 -50.27
CA GLU A 144 28.56 -13.80 -50.50
C GLU A 144 27.74 -14.06 -51.76
N VAL A 145 26.67 -13.27 -51.98
CA VAL A 145 25.86 -13.35 -53.21
C VAL A 145 26.68 -12.99 -54.44
N ALA A 146 27.48 -11.92 -54.38
CA ALA A 146 28.36 -11.52 -55.48
C ALA A 146 29.43 -12.58 -55.77
N ALA A 147 30.04 -13.16 -54.74
CA ALA A 147 31.06 -14.22 -54.89
C ALA A 147 30.47 -15.51 -55.48
N GLU A 148 29.24 -15.87 -55.09
CA GLU A 148 28.51 -16.99 -55.69
C GLU A 148 28.15 -16.70 -57.16
N GLY A 149 27.76 -15.46 -57.48
CA GLY A 149 27.51 -15.01 -58.85
C GLY A 149 28.75 -15.18 -59.74
N VAL A 150 29.90 -14.65 -59.32
CA VAL A 150 31.18 -14.79 -60.05
C VAL A 150 31.57 -16.27 -60.19
N ARG A 151 31.36 -17.10 -59.15
CA ARG A 151 31.62 -18.55 -59.25
C ARG A 151 30.78 -19.22 -60.33
N ARG A 152 29.52 -18.84 -60.50
CA ARG A 152 28.66 -19.35 -61.58
C ARG A 152 29.15 -18.92 -62.95
N GLU A 153 29.48 -17.64 -63.13
CA GLU A 153 30.02 -17.11 -64.39
C GLU A 153 31.32 -17.84 -64.80
N VAL A 154 32.24 -18.08 -63.86
CA VAL A 154 33.48 -18.84 -64.12
C VAL A 154 33.18 -20.27 -64.58
N LEU A 155 32.23 -20.95 -63.94
CA LEU A 155 31.83 -22.30 -64.33
C LEU A 155 31.19 -22.34 -65.73
N GLU A 156 30.41 -21.32 -66.10
CA GLU A 156 29.85 -21.18 -67.44
C GLU A 156 30.95 -20.99 -68.49
N VAL A 157 31.89 -20.06 -68.27
CA VAL A 157 33.02 -19.84 -69.18
C VAL A 157 33.87 -21.11 -69.34
N GLN A 158 34.12 -21.85 -68.25
CA GLN A 158 34.85 -23.12 -68.33
C GLN A 158 34.11 -24.18 -69.16
N ARG A 159 32.78 -24.26 -69.06
CA ARG A 159 31.97 -25.16 -69.89
C ARG A 159 32.04 -24.77 -71.36
N GLU A 160 31.94 -23.48 -71.68
CA GLU A 160 32.05 -23.00 -73.06
C GLU A 160 33.43 -23.30 -73.66
N LEU A 161 34.51 -23.05 -72.91
CA LEU A 161 35.87 -23.37 -73.35
C LEU A 161 36.07 -24.87 -73.58
N ALA A 162 35.54 -25.72 -72.69
CA ALA A 162 35.58 -27.16 -72.85
C ALA A 162 34.81 -27.62 -74.10
N GLN A 163 33.64 -27.03 -74.38
CA GLN A 163 32.85 -27.31 -75.59
C GLN A 163 33.59 -26.87 -76.87
N ARG A 164 34.24 -25.70 -76.86
CA ARG A 164 35.06 -25.24 -77.99
C ARG A 164 36.26 -26.15 -78.24
N ALA A 165 36.96 -26.56 -77.18
CA ALA A 165 38.07 -27.50 -77.28
C ALA A 165 37.64 -28.88 -77.80
N GLN A 166 36.41 -29.31 -77.52
CA GLN A 166 35.84 -30.55 -78.08
C GLN A 166 35.36 -30.41 -79.53
N ALA A 167 35.09 -29.19 -80.00
CA ALA A 167 34.68 -28.92 -81.38
C ALA A 167 35.86 -28.70 -82.34
N GLU A 168 37.07 -28.42 -81.81
CA GLU A 168 38.31 -28.25 -82.58
C GLU A 168 39.15 -29.54 -82.71
N VAL A 169 38.69 -30.66 -82.16
CA VAL A 169 39.25 -32.02 -82.34
C VAL A 169 38.39 -32.83 -83.30
#